data_AF-A0AA90Z2X1-F1
#
_entry.id   AF-A0AA90Z2X1-F1
#
_cell.length_a   1.000
_cell.length_b   1.000
_cell.length_c   1.000
_cell.angle_alpha   90.00
_cell.angle_beta   90.00
_cell.angle_gamma   90.00
#
_symmetry.space_group_name_H-M   'P 1'
#
loop_
_entity.id
_entity.type
_entity.pdbx_description
1 polymer ?
#
loop_
_entity_poly.entity_id
_entity_poly.type
_entity_poly.pdbx_seq_one_letter_code
_entity_poly.pdbx_strand_id
1 'polypeptide(L)'
;MSEKALSEATMLASLRDIHLPAEAAGGAVAEYAAVLGIAALASVGCVAILRLLSVRTAANRRPDPPDKSAEQPGWSVDRRRVALLHKLRAQNPKRYAELTGDLYQPGGEPDLATLQEEVAGRV
;
A
#
# COMPACT_ATOMS: atom_id res chain seq x y z
N MET A 1 36.95 -15.90 -31.93
CA MET A 1 36.73 -15.76 -30.48
C MET A 1 35.29 -16.19 -30.22
N SER A 2 35.11 -17.41 -29.70
CA SER A 2 33.85 -18.16 -29.72
C SER A 2 32.92 -17.70 -28.60
N GLU A 3 31.79 -17.10 -28.97
CA GLU A 3 30.61 -16.96 -28.12
C GLU A 3 30.10 -18.37 -27.79
N LYS A 4 30.43 -18.88 -26.60
CA LYS A 4 29.79 -20.08 -26.08
C LYS A 4 28.37 -19.69 -25.67
N ALA A 5 27.40 -19.93 -26.56
CA ALA A 5 26.00 -19.97 -26.18
C ALA A 5 25.86 -20.92 -24.99
N LEU A 6 25.51 -20.37 -23.84
CA LEU A 6 25.31 -21.14 -22.61
C LEU A 6 24.16 -22.12 -22.89
N SER A 7 24.45 -23.42 -22.85
CA SER A 7 23.43 -24.46 -23.01
C SER A 7 22.37 -24.30 -21.92
N GLU A 8 21.10 -24.53 -22.26
CA GLU A 8 19.97 -24.52 -21.31
C GLU A 8 20.25 -25.40 -20.09
N ALA A 9 20.94 -26.53 -20.29
CA ALA A 9 21.36 -27.41 -19.20
C ALA A 9 22.38 -26.75 -18.25
N THR A 10 23.29 -25.93 -18.79
CA THR A 10 24.27 -25.16 -18.01
C THR A 10 23.60 -24.00 -17.27
N MET A 11 22.60 -23.36 -17.88
CA MET A 11 21.79 -22.32 -17.24
C MET A 11 20.97 -22.90 -16.07
N LEU A 12 20.28 -24.02 -16.27
CA LEU A 12 19.50 -24.68 -15.23
C LEU A 12 20.37 -25.27 -14.11
N ALA A 13 21.57 -25.76 -14.43
CA ALA A 13 22.54 -26.21 -13.44
C ALA A 13 22.99 -25.05 -12.54
N SER A 14 23.28 -23.88 -13.11
CA SER A 14 23.66 -22.68 -12.35
C SER A 14 22.52 -22.16 -11.45
N LEU A 15 21.26 -22.34 -11.84
CA LEU A 15 20.10 -21.95 -11.00
C LEU A 15 19.87 -22.89 -9.81
N ARG A 16 20.26 -24.16 -9.95
CA ARG A 16 20.21 -25.15 -8.85
C ARG A 16 21.40 -25.06 -7.90
N ASP A 17 22.44 -24.32 -8.26
CA ASP A 17 23.70 -24.23 -7.52
C ASP A 17 23.71 -23.11 -6.47
N ILE A 18 22.57 -22.87 -5.81
CA ILE A 18 22.49 -21.99 -4.62
C ILE A 18 22.47 -22.86 -3.36
N HIS A 19 23.33 -23.88 -3.33
CA HIS A 19 23.61 -24.65 -2.14
C HIS A 19 24.98 -24.26 -1.60
N LEU A 20 25.13 -24.21 -0.27
CA LEU A 20 26.46 -24.05 0.31
C LEU A 20 27.24 -25.35 0.04
N PRO A 21 28.53 -25.27 -0.33
CA PRO A 21 29.37 -26.46 -0.47
C PRO A 21 29.36 -27.26 0.85
N ALA A 22 29.29 -28.59 0.74
CA ALA A 22 29.14 -29.50 1.88
C ALA A 22 30.25 -29.33 2.94
N GLU A 23 31.43 -28.84 2.55
CA GLU A 23 32.57 -28.50 3.41
C GLU A 23 32.46 -27.16 4.17
N ALA A 24 31.36 -26.41 4.06
CA ALA A 24 31.18 -25.18 4.83
C ALA A 24 30.98 -25.47 6.33
N ALA A 25 31.76 -24.81 7.19
CA ALA A 25 31.66 -24.94 8.64
C ALA A 25 30.23 -24.61 9.13
N GLY A 26 29.48 -25.64 9.54
CA GLY A 26 28.10 -25.53 10.03
C GLY A 26 27.06 -26.36 9.27
N GLY A 27 27.39 -26.91 8.09
CA GLY A 27 26.51 -27.82 7.33
C GLY A 27 25.07 -27.29 7.17
N ALA A 28 24.07 -28.14 7.39
CA ALA A 28 22.65 -27.78 7.24
C ALA A 28 22.22 -26.56 8.09
N VAL A 29 22.82 -26.34 9.27
CA VAL A 29 22.49 -25.18 10.12
C VAL A 29 22.89 -23.87 9.45
N ALA A 30 24.02 -23.86 8.74
CA ALA A 30 24.47 -22.70 7.98
C ALA A 30 23.53 -22.39 6.81
N GLU A 31 22.99 -23.41 6.15
CA GLU A 31 21.99 -23.23 5.09
C GLU A 31 20.71 -22.59 5.62
N TYR A 32 20.17 -23.09 6.74
CA TYR A 32 18.98 -22.49 7.36
C TYR A 32 19.21 -21.05 7.80
N ALA A 33 20.39 -20.76 8.38
CA ALA A 33 20.77 -19.40 8.76
C ALA A 33 20.89 -18.47 7.54
N ALA A 34 21.45 -18.95 6.43
CA ALA A 34 21.55 -18.20 5.18
C ALA A 34 20.17 -17.89 4.59
N VAL A 35 19.28 -18.89 4.53
CA VAL A 35 17.90 -18.72 4.06
C VAL A 35 17.14 -17.71 4.92
N LEU A 36 17.24 -17.82 6.25
CA LEU A 36 16.64 -16.87 7.19
C LEU A 36 17.20 -15.45 7.00
N GLY A 37 18.51 -15.31 6.84
CA GLY A 37 19.16 -14.03 6.60
C GLY A 37 18.69 -13.36 5.31
N ILE A 38 18.62 -14.12 4.21
CA ILE A 38 18.15 -13.62 2.91
C ILE A 38 16.66 -13.25 2.99
N ALA A 39 15.83 -14.09 3.60
CA ALA A 39 14.40 -13.80 3.76
C ALA A 39 14.15 -12.55 4.62
N ALA A 40 14.92 -12.35 5.69
CA ALA A 40 14.85 -11.16 6.53
C ALA A 40 15.25 -9.90 5.74
N LEU A 41 16.37 -9.95 5.01
CA LEU A 41 16.80 -8.84 4.15
C LEU A 41 15.78 -8.50 3.07
N ALA A 42 15.23 -9.51 2.40
CA ALA A 42 14.19 -9.33 1.39
C ALA A 42 12.92 -8.70 1.98
N SER A 43 12.53 -9.11 3.19
CA SER A 43 11.37 -8.56 3.91
C SER A 43 11.56 -7.08 4.23
N VAL A 44 12.73 -6.71 4.78
CA VAL A 44 13.07 -5.31 5.07
C VAL A 44 13.10 -4.48 3.79
N GLY A 45 13.69 -5.01 2.71
CA GLY A 45 13.71 -4.36 1.40
C GLY A 45 12.31 -4.13 0.84
N CYS A 46 11.43 -5.13 0.90
CA CYS A 46 10.05 -5.02 0.45
C CYS A 46 9.29 -3.93 1.23
N VAL A 47 9.39 -3.95 2.56
CA VAL A 47 8.75 -2.93 3.42
C VAL A 47 9.33 -1.54 3.14
N ALA A 48 10.64 -1.41 2.96
CA ALA A 48 11.29 -0.14 2.63
C ALA A 48 10.81 0.41 1.28
N ILE A 49 10.70 -0.44 0.26
CA ILE A 49 10.17 -0.06 -1.06
C ILE A 49 8.71 0.37 -0.95
N LEU A 50 7.86 -0.42 -0.29
CA LEU A 50 6.45 -0.07 -0.09
C LEU A 50 6.31 1.25 0.67
N ARG A 51 7.13 1.48 1.70
CA ARG A 51 7.13 2.72 2.47
C ARG A 51 7.61 3.90 1.63
N LEU A 52 8.67 3.73 0.83
CA LEU A 52 9.17 4.77 -0.07
C LEU A 52 8.11 5.15 -1.12
N LEU A 53 7.46 4.15 -1.72
CA LEU A 53 6.38 4.37 -2.67
C LEU A 53 5.20 5.08 -1.99
N SER A 54 4.79 4.63 -0.80
CA SER A 54 3.69 5.23 -0.03
C SER A 54 3.97 6.66 0.39
N VAL A 55 5.19 6.96 0.85
CA VAL A 55 5.61 8.33 1.19
C VAL A 55 5.66 9.19 -0.05
N ARG A 56 6.10 8.66 -1.20
CA ARG A 56 6.11 9.42 -2.46
C ARG A 56 4.70 9.70 -2.97
N THR A 57 3.75 8.78 -2.85
CA THR A 57 2.34 9.06 -3.15
C THR A 57 1.72 10.03 -2.15
N ALA A 58 2.08 9.95 -0.87
CA ALA A 58 1.61 10.88 0.16
C ALA A 58 2.20 12.28 -0.01
N ALA A 59 3.48 12.41 -0.40
CA ALA A 59 4.13 13.69 -0.66
C ALA A 59 3.60 14.36 -1.94
N ASN A 60 3.16 13.56 -2.92
CA ASN A 60 2.49 14.07 -4.12
C ASN A 60 1.01 14.38 -3.89
N ARG A 61 0.40 13.81 -2.83
CA ARG A 61 -0.79 14.39 -2.19
C ARG A 61 -0.34 15.61 -1.40
N ARG A 62 -0.14 16.75 -2.10
CA ARG A 62 -0.27 18.04 -1.41
C ARG A 62 -1.56 17.98 -0.57
N PRO A 63 -1.53 18.40 0.70
CA PRO A 63 -2.77 18.68 1.39
C PRO A 63 -3.43 19.77 0.54
N ASP A 64 -4.46 19.38 -0.21
CA ASP A 64 -5.31 20.37 -0.85
C ASP A 64 -5.74 21.32 0.26
N PRO A 65 -5.60 22.64 0.07
CA PRO A 65 -6.10 23.59 1.06
C PRO A 65 -7.55 23.22 1.37
N PRO A 66 -8.01 23.34 2.63
CA PRO A 66 -9.30 22.83 3.09
C PRO A 66 -10.55 23.49 2.44
N ASP A 67 -10.41 24.13 1.27
CA ASP A 67 -11.31 25.21 0.88
C ASP A 67 -11.48 25.43 -0.64
N LYS A 68 -11.50 24.39 -1.47
CA LYS A 68 -11.95 24.52 -2.89
C LYS A 68 -12.91 23.44 -3.39
N SER A 69 -13.35 22.53 -2.53
CA SER A 69 -14.28 21.44 -2.85
C SER A 69 -15.66 21.60 -2.22
N ALA A 70 -15.91 22.71 -1.51
CA ALA A 70 -17.27 23.14 -1.21
C ALA A 70 -17.90 23.67 -2.51
N GLU A 71 -18.60 22.77 -3.20
CA GLU A 71 -19.61 23.09 -4.22
C GLU A 71 -19.08 23.72 -5.51
N GLN A 72 -18.35 22.94 -6.32
CA GLN A 72 -18.28 23.24 -7.74
C GLN A 72 -19.66 22.94 -8.39
N PRO A 73 -20.29 23.94 -9.05
CA PRO A 73 -21.52 23.71 -9.79
C PRO A 73 -21.24 22.69 -10.91
N GLY A 74 -21.96 21.57 -10.90
CA GLY A 74 -21.85 20.51 -11.92
C GLY A 74 -21.34 19.15 -11.43
N TRP A 75 -20.98 19.00 -10.15
CA TRP A 75 -20.64 17.67 -9.61
C TRP A 75 -21.88 16.79 -9.46
N SER A 76 -21.73 15.51 -9.85
CA SER A 76 -22.69 14.45 -9.52
C SER A 76 -22.80 14.27 -8.00
N VAL A 77 -23.95 13.76 -7.54
CA VAL A 77 -24.23 13.53 -6.12
C VAL A 77 -23.16 12.65 -5.47
N ASP A 78 -22.71 11.62 -6.17
CA ASP A 78 -21.68 10.69 -5.68
C ASP A 78 -20.33 11.38 -5.47
N ARG A 79 -19.93 12.26 -6.39
CA ARG A 79 -18.69 13.04 -6.24
C ARG A 79 -18.75 13.98 -5.04
N ARG A 80 -19.90 14.58 -4.79
CA ARG A 80 -20.11 15.45 -3.61
C ARG A 80 -20.02 14.65 -2.32
N ARG A 81 -20.65 13.46 -2.28
CA ARG A 81 -20.59 12.55 -1.12
C ARG A 81 -19.15 12.15 -0.80
N VAL A 82 -18.37 11.75 -1.79
CA VAL A 82 -16.95 11.39 -1.62
C VAL A 82 -16.12 12.57 -1.12
N ALA A 83 -16.35 13.78 -1.65
CA ALA A 83 -15.65 14.97 -1.18
C ALA A 83 -15.97 15.34 0.28
N LEU A 84 -17.24 15.20 0.69
CA LEU A 84 -17.65 15.40 2.08
C LEU A 84 -17.03 14.35 3.02
N LEU A 85 -16.96 13.09 2.61
CA LEU A 85 -16.27 12.04 3.35
C LEU A 85 -14.76 12.33 3.53
N HIS A 86 -14.10 12.84 2.49
CA HIS A 86 -12.71 13.30 2.60
C HIS A 86 -12.56 14.46 3.58
N LYS A 87 -13.51 15.40 3.59
CA LYS A 87 -13.52 16.53 4.53
C LYS A 87 -13.76 16.07 5.97
N LEU A 88 -14.71 15.15 6.19
CA LEU A 88 -14.97 14.55 7.50
C LEU A 88 -13.74 13.78 8.02
N ARG A 89 -13.04 13.03 7.16
CA ARG A 89 -11.78 12.35 7.52
C ARG A 89 -10.70 13.31 8.00
N ALA A 90 -10.61 14.50 7.40
CA ALA A 90 -9.62 15.51 7.76
C ALA A 90 -9.96 16.23 9.08
N GLN A 91 -11.24 16.45 9.36
CA GLN A 91 -11.71 17.18 10.55
C GLN A 91 -11.91 16.27 11.77
N ASN A 92 -12.48 15.08 11.59
CA ASN A 92 -12.79 14.13 12.65
C ASN A 92 -12.55 12.68 12.20
N PRO A 93 -11.30 12.17 12.33
CA PRO A 93 -10.95 10.84 11.85
C PRO A 93 -11.63 9.71 12.62
N LYS A 94 -12.05 9.94 13.87
CA LYS A 94 -12.78 8.96 14.68
C LYS A 94 -14.19 8.74 14.13
N ARG A 95 -14.91 9.83 13.86
CA ARG A 95 -16.26 9.76 13.30
C ARG A 95 -16.29 9.15 11.89
N TYR A 96 -15.29 9.49 11.08
CA TYR A 96 -15.11 8.84 9.77
C TYR A 96 -14.91 7.32 9.88
N ALA A 97 -14.17 6.84 10.88
CA ALA A 97 -13.94 5.41 11.08
C ALA A 97 -15.22 4.65 11.45
N GLU A 98 -16.11 5.27 12.24
CA GLU A 98 -17.44 4.74 12.56
C GLU A 98 -18.31 4.61 11.30
N LEU A 99 -18.35 5.66 10.46
CA LEU A 99 -19.11 5.67 9.20
C LEU A 99 -18.59 4.67 8.15
N THR A 100 -17.29 4.36 8.17
CA THR A 100 -16.64 3.50 7.17
C THR A 100 -17.13 2.05 7.24
N GLY A 101 -17.59 1.59 8.41
CA GLY A 101 -18.14 0.24 8.58
C GLY A 101 -19.44 0.04 7.79
N ASP A 102 -20.28 1.07 7.72
CA ASP A 102 -21.59 1.00 7.09
C ASP A 102 -21.52 1.31 5.59
N LEU A 103 -20.53 2.11 5.16
CA LEU A 103 -20.29 2.50 3.77
C LEU A 103 -20.11 1.34 2.77
N TYR A 104 -19.68 0.16 3.22
CA TYR A 104 -19.48 -1.02 2.37
C TYR A 104 -20.67 -1.98 2.36
N GLN A 105 -21.75 -1.67 3.09
CA GLN A 105 -22.97 -2.46 3.05
C GLN A 105 -23.87 -2.01 1.87
N PRO A 106 -24.59 -2.94 1.22
CA PRO A 106 -25.57 -2.57 0.20
C PRO A 106 -26.66 -1.68 0.82
N GLY A 107 -26.73 -0.42 0.39
CA GLY A 107 -27.65 0.59 0.92
C GLY A 107 -27.11 1.43 2.10
N GLY A 108 -25.87 1.19 2.56
CA GLY A 108 -25.24 1.93 3.66
C GLY A 108 -24.60 3.26 3.25
N GLU A 109 -25.04 3.85 2.14
CA GLU A 109 -24.54 5.15 1.69
C GLU A 109 -25.09 6.25 2.61
N PRO A 110 -24.23 7.04 3.28
CA PRO A 110 -24.70 8.14 4.10
C PRO A 110 -25.40 9.17 3.23
N ASP A 111 -26.53 9.67 3.74
CA ASP A 111 -27.25 10.74 3.07
C ASP A 111 -26.39 12.00 2.97
N LEU A 112 -26.53 12.70 1.85
CA LEU A 112 -25.71 13.87 1.55
C LEU A 112 -25.99 15.01 2.53
N ALA A 113 -27.24 15.18 2.96
CA ALA A 113 -27.61 16.19 3.95
C ALA A 113 -26.98 15.88 5.33
N THR A 114 -27.04 14.63 5.77
CA THR A 114 -26.43 14.19 7.03
C THR A 114 -24.92 14.40 7.04
N LEU A 115 -24.22 14.07 5.94
CA LEU A 115 -22.78 14.32 5.82
C LEU A 115 -22.42 15.81 5.84
N GLN A 116 -23.26 16.67 5.26
CA GLN A 116 -23.05 18.12 5.30
C GLN A 116 -23.19 18.66 6.73
N GLU A 117 -24.14 18.15 7.51
CA GLU A 117 -24.36 18.55 8.90
C GLU A 117 -23.23 18.08 9.82
N GLU A 118 -22.74 16.85 9.66
CA GLU A 118 -21.60 16.33 10.42
C GLU A 118 -20.32 17.13 10.13
N VAL A 119 -20.07 17.48 8.87
CA VAL A 119 -18.94 18.33 8.47
C VAL A 119 -19.09 19.77 8.96
N ALA A 120 -20.31 20.27 9.10
CA ALA A 120 -20.59 21.59 9.66
C ALA A 120 -20.54 21.61 11.20
N GLY A 121 -20.34 20.46 11.86
CA GLY A 121 -20.30 20.32 13.31
C GLY A 121 -21.64 20.60 13.98
N ARG A 122 -22.77 20.39 13.28
CA ARG A 122 -24.13 20.59 13.80
C ARG A 122 -24.78 19.31 14.34
N VAL A 123 -24.01 18.22 14.42
CA VAL A 123 -24.39 16.90 14.96
C VAL A 123 -23.46 16.54 16.11
#